data_AF-A0A1I8B4V5-F1
#
_entry.id   AF-A0A1I8B4V5-F1
#
_cell.length_a   1.000
_cell.length_b   1.000
_cell.length_c   1.000
_cell.angle_alpha   90.00
_cell.angle_beta   90.00
_cell.angle_gamma   90.00
#
_symmetry.space_group_name_H-M   'P 1'
#
loop_
_entity.id
_entity.type
_entity.pdbx_description
1 polymer ?
#
loop_
_entity_poly.entity_id
_entity_poly.type
_entity_poly.pdbx_seq_one_letter_code
_entity_poly.pdbx_strand_id
1 'polypeptide(L)'
;MFLWSYIQTVISPIGKPSELFHIPVEVREYIATATNENEFRSILEEFVKERNIPLLNRGFDGGVRFCLKCSCVKPDRAHHCSVCGHCVLLVLFI
;
A
#
# COMPACT_ATOMS: atom_id res chain seq x y z
N MET A 1 -20.51 26.83 -8.37
CA MET A 1 -20.45 25.66 -7.47
C MET A 1 -20.30 24.34 -8.23
N PHE A 2 -21.28 23.91 -9.04
CA PHE A 2 -21.23 22.60 -9.75
C PHE A 2 -20.00 22.38 -10.65
N LEU A 3 -19.71 23.30 -11.56
CA LEU A 3 -18.57 23.18 -12.49
C LEU A 3 -17.22 23.16 -11.74
N TRP A 4 -17.08 23.99 -10.71
CA TRP A 4 -15.86 24.06 -9.92
C TRP A 4 -15.57 22.74 -9.20
N SER A 5 -16.56 22.18 -8.49
CA SER A 5 -16.39 20.89 -7.80
C SER A 5 -16.13 19.74 -8.77
N TYR A 6 -16.76 19.77 -9.96
CA TYR A 6 -16.52 18.77 -10.99
C TYR A 6 -15.09 18.82 -11.52
N ILE A 7 -14.61 20.01 -11.90
CA ILE A 7 -13.25 20.22 -12.40
C ILE A 7 -12.23 19.82 -11.32
N GLN A 8 -12.43 20.24 -10.08
CA GLN A 8 -11.56 19.89 -8.97
C GLN A 8 -11.48 18.37 -8.77
N THR A 9 -12.60 17.65 -8.87
CA THR A 9 -12.61 16.19 -8.68
C THR A 9 -11.95 15.44 -9.83
N VAL A 10 -12.15 15.89 -11.08
CA VAL A 10 -11.60 15.23 -12.27
C VAL A 10 -10.10 15.47 -12.45
N ILE A 11 -9.62 16.67 -12.12
CA ILE A 11 -8.23 17.06 -12.37
C ILE A 11 -7.31 16.75 -11.18
N SER A 12 -7.84 16.63 -9.97
CA SER A 12 -7.00 16.41 -8.78
C SER A 12 -6.17 15.14 -8.92
N PRO A 13 -4.84 15.22 -8.72
CA PRO A 13 -3.98 14.06 -8.80
C PRO A 13 -4.28 13.11 -7.65
N ILE A 14 -4.20 11.82 -7.95
CA ILE A 14 -4.42 10.78 -6.97
C ILE A 14 -3.12 10.52 -6.20
N GLY A 15 -3.19 10.60 -4.87
CA GLY A 15 -2.02 10.37 -4.01
C GLY A 15 -1.48 8.96 -4.15
N LYS A 16 -0.15 8.82 -4.23
CA LYS A 16 0.55 7.53 -4.22
C LYS A 16 1.20 7.29 -2.85
N PRO A 17 1.37 6.02 -2.42
CA PRO A 17 2.18 5.69 -1.26
C PRO A 17 3.59 6.26 -1.40
N SER A 18 4.20 6.69 -0.30
CA SER A 18 5.60 7.09 -0.29
C SER A 18 6.52 5.89 -0.49
N GLU A 19 7.76 6.15 -0.91
CA GLU A 19 8.79 5.11 -1.11
C GLU A 19 9.08 4.29 0.15
N LEU A 20 8.77 4.83 1.34
CA LEU A 20 8.90 4.11 2.62
C LEU A 20 8.03 2.85 2.70
N PHE A 21 6.92 2.80 1.95
CA PHE A 21 6.02 1.64 1.89
C PHE A 21 6.42 0.63 0.81
N HIS A 22 7.35 1.00 -0.07
CA HIS A 22 7.81 0.12 -1.14
C HIS A 22 8.86 -0.85 -0.60
N ILE A 23 8.72 -2.12 -0.99
CA ILE A 23 9.64 -3.17 -0.56
C ILE A 23 10.88 -3.11 -1.45
N PRO A 24 12.10 -3.05 -0.87
CA PRO A 24 13.33 -3.08 -1.64
C PRO A 24 13.49 -4.44 -2.34
N VAL A 25 14.29 -4.46 -3.41
CA VAL A 25 14.46 -5.64 -4.26
C VAL A 25 14.91 -6.88 -3.46
N GLU A 26 15.81 -6.69 -2.50
CA GLU A 26 16.35 -7.75 -1.64
C GLU A 26 15.25 -8.47 -0.83
N VAL A 27 14.40 -7.69 -0.16
CA VAL A 27 13.27 -8.24 0.63
C VAL A 27 12.25 -8.89 -0.30
N ARG A 28 12.08 -8.37 -1.53
CA ARG A 28 11.19 -8.98 -2.52
C ARG A 28 11.67 -10.37 -2.95
N GLU A 29 12.97 -10.58 -3.11
CA GLU A 29 13.55 -11.89 -3.43
C GLU A 29 13.37 -12.86 -2.26
N TYR A 30 13.59 -12.38 -1.03
CA TYR A 30 13.33 -13.16 0.18
C TYR A 30 11.86 -13.61 0.27
N ILE A 31 10.93 -12.69 0.01
CA ILE A 31 9.49 -12.96 -0.07
C ILE A 31 9.17 -13.99 -1.15
N ALA A 32 9.84 -13.93 -2.31
CA ALA A 32 9.63 -14.88 -3.41
C ALA A 32 10.12 -16.30 -3.09
N THR A 33 11.04 -16.43 -2.13
CA THR A 33 11.59 -17.73 -1.69
C THR A 33 10.73 -18.38 -0.60
N ALA A 34 9.83 -17.61 0.03
CA ALA A 34 8.94 -18.13 1.06
C ALA A 34 8.00 -19.21 0.49
N THR A 35 7.98 -20.38 1.13
CA THR A 35 7.13 -21.50 0.70
C THR A 35 5.79 -21.52 1.43
N ASN A 36 5.76 -20.96 2.63
CA ASN A 36 4.60 -20.96 3.51
C ASN A 36 4.02 -19.54 3.67
N GLU A 37 2.70 -19.45 3.81
CA GLU A 37 2.02 -18.17 4.06
C GLU A 37 2.45 -17.53 5.39
N ASN A 38 2.81 -18.35 6.39
CA ASN A 38 3.29 -17.87 7.68
C ASN A 38 4.66 -17.17 7.57
N GLU A 39 5.59 -17.71 6.78
CA GLU A 39 6.90 -17.11 6.51
C GLU A 39 6.75 -15.77 5.78
N PHE A 40 5.87 -15.74 4.77
CA PHE A 40 5.53 -14.51 4.05
C PHE A 40 5.05 -13.41 5.01
N ARG A 41 4.20 -13.77 5.98
CA ARG A 41 3.65 -12.83 6.96
C ARG A 41 4.70 -12.35 7.95
N SER A 42 5.56 -13.24 8.46
CA SER A 42 6.63 -12.84 9.38
C SER A 42 7.62 -11.87 8.73
N ILE A 43 7.99 -12.10 7.46
CA ILE A 43 8.89 -11.21 6.71
C ILE A 43 8.28 -9.81 6.54
N LEU A 44 6.98 -9.74 6.20
CA LEU A 44 6.29 -8.46 6.09
C LEU A 44 6.19 -7.72 7.43
N GLU A 45 5.92 -8.44 8.52
CA GLU A 45 5.87 -7.85 9.86
C GLU A 45 7.23 -7.34 10.32
N GLU A 46 8.31 -8.07 10.03
CA GLU A 46 9.68 -7.65 10.30
C GLU A 46 10.03 -6.37 9.53
N PHE A 47 9.75 -6.33 8.22
CA PHE A 47 9.96 -5.13 7.39
C PHE A 47 9.23 -3.89 7.95
N VAL A 48 7.97 -4.06 8.36
CA VAL A 48 7.18 -2.96 8.97
C VAL A 48 7.80 -2.47 10.28
N LYS A 49 8.31 -3.39 11.12
CA LYS A 49 8.96 -3.06 12.38
C LYS A 49 10.29 -2.34 12.15
N GLU A 50 11.14 -2.85 11.26
CA GLU A 50 12.44 -2.25 10.93
C GLU A 50 12.31 -0.81 10.41
N ARG A 51 11.34 -0.59 9.54
CA ARG A 51 11.06 0.74 8.95
C ARG A 51 10.19 1.63 9.84
N ASN A 52 9.72 1.11 10.98
CA ASN A 52 8.82 1.77 11.92
C ASN A 52 7.60 2.42 11.23
N ILE A 53 6.97 1.66 10.32
CA ILE A 53 5.86 2.17 9.50
C ILE A 53 4.58 2.21 10.34
N PRO A 54 3.90 3.37 10.46
CA PRO A 54 2.64 3.45 11.18
C PRO A 54 1.53 2.77 10.37
N LEU A 55 1.10 1.59 10.83
CA LEU A 55 -0.05 0.86 10.30
C LEU A 55 -1.03 0.61 11.44
N LEU A 56 -2.18 1.29 11.43
CA LEU A 56 -3.24 1.07 12.40
C LEU A 56 -4.18 -0.05 11.96
N ASN A 57 -4.37 -0.22 10.64
CA ASN A 57 -5.27 -1.24 10.11
C ASN A 57 -4.50 -2.51 9.71
N ARG A 58 -5.03 -3.65 10.14
CA ARG A 58 -4.59 -4.98 9.68
C ARG A 58 -5.61 -5.59 8.71
N GLY A 59 -5.17 -6.57 7.94
CA GLY A 59 -6.06 -7.38 7.09
C GLY A 59 -7.08 -8.17 7.94
N PHE A 60 -8.07 -8.76 7.28
CA PHE A 60 -9.08 -9.59 7.95
C PHE A 60 -8.45 -10.72 8.76
N ASP A 61 -7.36 -11.26 8.25
CA ASP A 61 -6.60 -12.35 8.87
C ASP A 61 -5.63 -11.85 9.96
N GLY A 62 -5.68 -10.55 10.32
CA GLY A 62 -4.79 -9.93 11.30
C GLY A 62 -3.35 -9.67 10.81
N GLY A 63 -3.07 -9.90 9.52
CA GLY A 63 -1.76 -9.67 8.91
C GLY A 63 -1.58 -8.28 8.29
N VAL A 64 -0.34 -7.95 7.92
CA VAL A 64 -0.01 -6.72 7.18
C VAL A 64 -0.63 -6.76 5.77
N ARG A 65 -1.28 -5.67 5.37
CA ARG A 65 -1.90 -5.59 4.03
C ARG A 65 -0.82 -5.34 2.99
N PHE A 66 -0.64 -6.26 2.06
CA PHE A 66 0.35 -6.15 0.99
C PHE A 66 -0.29 -6.03 -0.40
N CYS A 67 0.39 -5.37 -1.34
CA CYS A 67 0.04 -5.35 -2.75
C CYS A 67 1.12 -6.05 -3.58
N LEU A 68 0.78 -7.23 -4.12
CA LEU A 68 1.68 -7.99 -5.02
C LEU A 68 2.05 -7.19 -6.28
N LYS A 69 1.07 -6.53 -6.90
CA LYS A 69 1.26 -5.78 -8.15
C LYS A 69 2.21 -4.58 -8.00
N CYS A 70 2.09 -3.85 -6.89
CA CYS A 70 2.90 -2.67 -6.62
C CYS A 70 4.14 -2.97 -5.76
N SER A 71 4.28 -4.21 -5.27
CA SER A 71 5.33 -4.63 -4.33
C SER A 71 5.47 -3.66 -3.14
N CYS A 72 4.34 -3.25 -2.56
CA CYS A 72 4.31 -2.29 -1.47
C CYS A 72 3.38 -2.75 -0.35
N VAL A 73 3.74 -2.40 0.88
CA VAL A 73 2.84 -2.51 2.03
C VAL A 73 1.77 -1.43 1.89
N LYS A 74 0.49 -1.80 1.99
CA LYS A 74 -0.62 -0.86 1.79
C LYS A 74 -0.75 0.02 3.03
N PRO A 75 -0.60 1.35 2.92
CA PRO A 75 -0.90 2.25 4.02
C PRO A 75 -2.37 2.20 4.41
N ASP A 76 -2.69 2.77 5.56
CA ASP A 76 -4.06 2.87 6.05
C ASP A 76 -4.97 3.54 5.01
N ARG A 77 -6.15 2.94 4.81
CA ARG A 77 -7.16 3.36 3.81
C ARG A 77 -6.70 3.31 2.34
N ALA A 78 -5.50 2.81 2.04
CA ALA A 78 -5.06 2.63 0.66
C ALA A 78 -5.64 1.37 0.02
N HIS A 79 -5.79 1.43 -1.31
CA HIS A 79 -6.20 0.31 -2.14
C HIS A 79 -5.44 0.32 -3.47
N HIS A 80 -5.37 -0.82 -4.14
CA HIS A 80 -4.83 -0.89 -5.50
C HIS A 80 -5.95 -0.58 -6.48
N CYS A 81 -5.77 0.45 -7.30
CA CYS A 81 -6.70 0.76 -8.37
C CYS A 81 -6.20 0.13 -9.67
N SER A 82 -6.96 -0.80 -10.22
CA SER A 82 -6.62 -1.45 -11.50
C SER A 82 -6.62 -0.48 -12.67
N VAL A 83 -7.48 0.55 -12.63
CA VAL A 83 -7.58 1.58 -13.68
C VAL A 83 -6.35 2.49 -13.65
N CYS A 84 -5.91 2.90 -12.46
CA CYS A 84 -4.72 3.75 -12.31
C CYS A 84 -3.40 2.96 -12.38
N GLY A 85 -3.45 1.63 -12.23
CA GLY A 85 -2.27 0.74 -12.24
C GLY A 85 -1.41 0.78 -10.97
N HIS A 86 -1.79 1.56 -9.96
CA HIS A 86 -0.97 1.80 -8.76
C HIS A 86 -1.82 1.79 -7.50
N CYS A 87 -1.16 1.63 -6.34
CA CYS A 87 -1.80 1.88 -5.06
C CYS A 87 -2.13 3.36 -4.93
N VAL A 88 -3.35 3.65 -4.48
CA VAL A 88 -3.87 4.99 -4.30
C VAL A 88 -4.15 5.22 -2.82
N LEU A 89 -3.70 6.36 -2.30
CA LEU A 89 -3.97 6.80 -0.95
C LEU A 89 -5.31 7.56 -0.98
N LEU A 90 -6.24 7.16 -0.13
CA LEU A 90 -7.50 7.88 0.00
C LEU A 90 -7.29 9.13 0.85
N VAL A 91 -6.90 10.22 0.22
CA VAL A 91 -6.83 11.53 0.87
C VAL A 91 -8.16 12.24 0.62
N LEU A 92 -8.89 12.57 1.70
CA LEU A 92 -10.00 13.50 1.62
C LEU A 92 -9.40 14.89 1.32
N PHE A 93 -9.33 15.24 0.05
CA PHE A 93 -9.23 16.63 -0.38
C PHE A 93 -10.56 16.97 -1.08
N ILE A 94 -11.56 17.24 -0.26
CA ILE A 94 -12.78 17.95 -0.67
C ILE A 94 -12.86 19.18 0.22
#